data_AF-A0A0K1EEP5-F1
#
_entry.id   AF-A0A0K1EEP5-F1
#
_cell.length_a   1.000
_cell.length_b   1.000
_cell.length_c   1.000
_cell.angle_alpha   90.00
_cell.angle_beta   90.00
_cell.angle_gamma   90.00
#
_symmetry.space_group_name_H-M   'P 1'
#
loop_
_entity.id
_entity.type
_entity.pdbx_description
1 polymer ?
#
loop_
_entity_poly.entity_id
_entity_poly.type
_entity_poly.pdbx_seq_one_letter_code
_entity_poly.pdbx_strand_id
1 'polypeptide(L)'
;MQKKKPRRAPRAPFIVTVAVASAAVIAGLPGCGASVADEREPEADGCPEQPPSVGTSCNEIGKRCDYPAAHSCAEHVEAICGAGGTWGQTVEFGPCNPPPVACPASVPQQGSACELAPNEGCSYPGESECGWLETYASCESGSWMVTHPSCNPPPPDLCYGMSASECEVASPLCRWLQPGCDWDPDVTAPLLGEAGCFPLQGCDDEAWCPGGMTCVERSIDPCHGDVCDACALSEMLCVAL
;
A
#
# COMPACT_ATOMS: atom_id res chain seq x y z
N MET A 1 23.79 -37.45 -20.11
CA MET A 1 24.66 -36.87 -19.05
C MET A 1 24.05 -35.56 -18.58
N GLN A 2 23.33 -35.55 -17.45
CA GLN A 2 22.71 -34.33 -16.92
C GLN A 2 23.74 -33.53 -16.08
N LYS A 3 24.05 -32.31 -16.51
CA LYS A 3 24.93 -31.38 -15.78
C LYS A 3 24.14 -30.77 -14.60
N LYS A 4 24.52 -31.13 -13.37
CA LYS A 4 23.97 -30.52 -12.14
C LYS A 4 24.37 -29.04 -12.06
N LYS A 5 23.38 -28.15 -12.00
CA LYS A 5 23.60 -26.70 -11.77
C LYS A 5 24.09 -26.43 -10.34
N PRO A 6 25.10 -25.55 -10.15
CA PRO A 6 25.62 -25.20 -8.83
C PRO A 6 24.63 -24.30 -8.07
N ARG A 7 24.28 -24.69 -6.84
CA ARG A 7 23.45 -23.90 -5.92
C ARG A 7 24.30 -22.77 -5.33
N ARG A 8 23.82 -21.52 -5.44
CA ARG A 8 24.43 -20.35 -4.80
C ARG A 8 24.05 -20.31 -3.31
N ALA A 9 25.05 -20.03 -2.47
CA ALA A 9 24.90 -19.94 -1.02
C ALA A 9 24.08 -18.70 -0.61
N PRO A 10 23.32 -18.77 0.50
CA PRO A 10 22.55 -17.64 1.02
C PRO A 10 23.49 -16.56 1.57
N ARG A 11 23.16 -15.29 1.28
CA ARG A 11 23.85 -14.11 1.83
C ARG A 11 23.41 -13.90 3.28
N ALA A 12 24.37 -13.69 4.17
CA ALA A 12 24.12 -13.45 5.59
C ALA A 12 23.39 -12.10 5.82
N PRO A 13 22.54 -12.00 6.85
CA PRO A 13 21.84 -10.76 7.19
C PRO A 13 22.81 -9.74 7.80
N PHE A 14 22.63 -8.47 7.43
CA PHE A 14 23.34 -7.33 8.01
C PHE A 14 22.74 -7.01 9.38
N ILE A 15 23.53 -7.12 10.44
CA ILE A 15 23.17 -6.68 11.80
C ILE A 15 23.59 -5.21 11.91
N VAL A 16 22.62 -4.32 12.13
CA VAL A 16 22.88 -2.90 12.41
C VAL A 16 22.80 -2.70 13.92
N THR A 17 23.96 -2.48 14.54
CA THR A 17 24.08 -2.18 15.98
C THR A 17 24.00 -0.67 16.18
N VAL A 18 22.95 -0.17 16.82
CA VAL A 18 22.82 1.25 17.20
C VAL A 18 23.30 1.42 18.64
N ALA A 19 24.43 2.09 18.82
CA ALA A 19 24.95 2.47 20.14
C ALA A 19 24.33 3.82 20.55
N VAL A 20 23.46 3.81 21.56
CA VAL A 20 22.94 5.03 22.19
C VAL A 20 23.89 5.40 23.33
N ALA A 21 24.67 6.46 23.14
CA ALA A 21 25.52 7.05 24.17
C ALA A 21 24.78 8.26 24.78
N SER A 22 24.12 8.06 25.92
CA SER A 22 23.57 9.16 26.73
C SER A 22 24.57 9.52 27.82
N ALA A 23 25.25 10.66 27.63
CA ALA A 23 26.20 11.20 28.58
C ALA A 23 25.46 11.77 29.81
N ALA A 24 25.75 11.21 30.98
CA ALA A 24 25.43 11.82 32.27
C ALA A 24 26.45 12.91 32.57
N VAL A 25 26.01 14.17 32.64
CA VAL A 25 26.80 15.26 33.22
C VAL A 25 26.23 15.56 34.60
N ILE A 26 26.96 15.08 35.62
CA ILE A 26 26.83 15.49 37.01
C ILE A 26 27.77 16.68 37.19
N ALA A 27 27.22 17.87 37.39
CA ALA A 27 27.97 19.04 37.86
C ALA A 27 27.43 19.43 39.25
N GLY A 28 28.22 19.13 40.27
CA GLY A 28 27.97 19.53 41.64
C GLY A 28 28.40 20.98 41.91
N LEU A 29 27.64 21.66 42.75
CA LEU A 29 28.04 22.88 43.44
C LEU A 29 27.70 22.75 44.94
N PRO A 30 28.65 23.02 45.85
CA PRO A 30 28.35 23.17 47.26
C PRO A 30 27.96 24.64 47.53
N GLY A 31 26.72 24.85 47.96
CA GLY A 31 26.19 26.18 48.27
C GLY A 31 25.30 26.13 49.51
N CYS A 32 25.92 26.06 50.69
CA CYS A 32 25.26 26.37 51.94
C CYS A 32 24.92 27.87 51.98
N GLY A 33 23.63 28.19 52.06
CA GLY A 33 23.11 29.54 52.29
C GLY A 33 21.77 29.44 52.99
N ALA A 34 21.79 29.20 54.30
CA ALA A 34 20.61 29.23 55.14
C ALA A 34 20.01 30.64 55.14
N SER A 35 18.86 30.79 54.50
CA SER A 35 17.96 31.92 54.71
C SER A 35 16.64 31.33 55.15
N VAL A 36 16.39 31.37 56.46
CA VAL A 36 15.09 31.07 57.06
C VAL A 36 14.22 32.28 56.76
N ALA A 37 13.64 32.30 55.56
CA ALA A 37 12.49 33.15 55.27
C ALA A 37 11.27 32.39 55.79
N ASP A 38 10.74 32.88 56.91
CA ASP A 38 9.39 32.58 57.40
C ASP A 38 8.40 33.24 56.44
N GLU A 39 8.34 32.69 55.22
CA GLU A 39 7.24 32.94 54.30
C GLU A 39 6.24 31.84 54.60
N ARG A 40 5.31 32.17 55.50
CA ARG A 40 4.05 31.46 55.64
C ARG A 40 3.30 31.64 54.32
N GLU A 41 3.70 30.86 53.31
CA GLU A 41 2.92 30.62 52.11
C GLU A 41 1.50 30.26 52.60
N PRO A 42 0.46 30.89 52.04
CA PRO A 42 -0.90 30.49 52.36
C PRO A 42 -0.95 28.99 52.09
N GLU A 43 -1.24 28.21 53.13
CA GLU A 43 -1.57 26.80 53.02
C GLU A 43 -2.78 26.73 52.10
N ALA A 44 -2.51 26.67 50.80
CA ALA A 44 -3.49 26.35 49.80
C ALA A 44 -3.77 24.87 50.05
N ASP A 45 -4.70 24.61 50.94
CA ASP A 45 -5.34 23.32 51.21
C ASP A 45 -6.02 22.74 49.95
N GLY A 46 -5.70 23.25 48.76
CA GLY A 46 -6.23 22.83 47.47
C GLY A 46 -5.29 21.89 46.72
N CYS A 47 -5.85 21.31 45.67
CA CYS A 47 -5.08 20.68 44.63
C CYS A 47 -4.25 21.74 43.89
N PRO A 48 -3.01 21.43 43.45
CA PRO A 48 -2.27 22.33 42.58
C PRO A 48 -3.07 22.61 41.29
N GLU A 49 -2.79 23.71 40.59
CA GLU A 49 -3.50 24.05 39.35
C GLU A 49 -3.19 23.08 38.19
N GLN A 50 -2.03 22.43 38.26
CA GLN A 50 -1.56 21.47 37.26
C GLN A 50 -1.29 20.10 37.90
N PRO A 51 -1.48 19.00 37.15
CA PRO A 51 -1.25 17.66 37.67
C PRO A 51 0.21 17.51 38.12
N PRO A 52 0.47 17.19 39.41
CA PRO A 52 1.82 17.13 39.96
C PRO A 52 2.56 15.90 39.44
N SER A 53 3.84 16.04 39.07
CA SER A 53 4.63 14.93 38.54
C SER A 53 4.69 13.75 39.52
N VAL A 54 4.63 12.52 38.98
CA VAL A 54 4.71 11.29 39.79
C VAL A 54 6.00 11.28 40.63
N GLY A 55 5.87 10.97 41.93
CA GLY A 55 6.97 10.93 42.88
C GLY A 55 7.30 12.26 43.56
N THR A 56 6.65 13.36 43.19
CA THR A 56 6.79 14.65 43.91
C THR A 56 6.11 14.58 45.28
N SER A 57 6.63 15.32 46.26
CA SER A 57 6.11 15.31 47.63
C SER A 57 4.71 15.91 47.73
N CYS A 58 3.90 15.38 48.64
CA CYS A 58 2.56 15.88 48.96
C CYS A 58 2.36 15.93 50.47
N ASN A 59 1.63 16.94 50.94
CA ASN A 59 1.48 17.23 52.37
C ASN A 59 0.33 16.44 53.04
N GLU A 60 -0.62 15.94 52.25
CA GLU A 60 -1.85 15.34 52.75
C GLU A 60 -2.07 13.95 52.15
N ILE A 61 -1.73 12.91 52.92
CA ILE A 61 -1.87 11.51 52.51
C ILE A 61 -3.35 11.20 52.21
N GLY A 62 -3.60 10.59 51.06
CA GLY A 62 -4.94 10.24 50.59
C GLY A 62 -5.67 11.35 49.85
N LYS A 63 -5.09 12.54 49.72
CA LYS A 63 -5.65 13.62 48.90
C LYS A 63 -5.76 13.18 47.43
N ARG A 64 -6.91 13.46 46.83
CA ARG A 64 -7.23 13.16 45.42
C ARG A 64 -7.54 14.46 44.68
N CYS A 65 -6.99 14.58 43.48
CA CYS A 65 -7.13 15.76 42.65
C CYS A 65 -7.40 15.33 41.22
N ASP A 66 -8.54 15.75 40.68
CA ASP A 66 -8.93 15.47 39.30
C ASP A 66 -8.55 16.64 38.40
N TYR A 67 -7.83 16.33 37.34
CA TYR A 67 -7.41 17.30 36.33
C TYR A 67 -8.07 16.97 34.99
N PRO A 68 -8.51 17.99 34.23
CA PRO A 68 -8.91 17.76 32.85
C PRO A 68 -7.69 17.27 32.05
N ALA A 69 -7.89 16.28 31.19
CA ALA A 69 -6.82 15.77 30.36
C ALA A 69 -6.30 16.82 29.37
N ALA A 70 -4.99 16.86 29.17
CA ALA A 70 -4.35 17.69 28.14
C ALA A 70 -4.49 17.11 26.71
N HIS A 71 -4.94 15.86 26.59
CA HIS A 71 -5.05 15.14 25.32
C HIS A 71 -6.48 14.71 25.08
N SER A 72 -6.95 14.78 23.83
CA SER A 72 -8.34 14.51 23.41
C SER A 72 -8.84 13.09 23.68
N CYS A 73 -7.97 12.19 24.15
CA CYS A 73 -8.28 10.77 24.38
C CYS A 73 -8.32 10.36 25.86
N ALA A 74 -7.83 11.20 26.78
CA ALA A 74 -7.98 10.95 28.21
C ALA A 74 -9.17 11.78 28.69
N GLU A 75 -9.99 11.22 29.55
CA GLU A 75 -11.12 11.98 30.11
C GLU A 75 -10.62 12.82 31.28
N HIS A 76 -9.85 12.21 32.19
CA HIS A 76 -9.32 12.85 33.39
C HIS A 76 -7.97 12.25 33.81
N VAL A 77 -7.16 13.05 34.49
CA VAL A 77 -5.97 12.59 35.22
C VAL A 77 -6.28 12.71 36.71
N GLU A 78 -6.34 11.58 37.42
CA GLU A 78 -6.50 11.56 38.87
C GLU A 78 -5.10 11.53 39.51
N ALA A 79 -4.75 12.55 40.31
CA ALA A 79 -3.54 12.54 41.13
C ALA A 79 -3.89 12.18 42.58
N ILE A 80 -3.19 11.19 43.15
CA ILE A 80 -3.42 10.69 44.50
C ILE A 80 -2.15 10.81 45.33
N CYS A 81 -2.22 11.45 46.49
CA CYS A 81 -1.11 11.45 47.44
C CYS A 81 -1.02 10.10 48.17
N GLY A 82 0.00 9.31 47.85
CA GLY A 82 0.21 7.99 48.43
C GLY A 82 0.65 8.02 49.89
N ALA A 83 0.60 6.87 50.57
CA ALA A 83 1.03 6.72 51.96
C ALA A 83 2.50 7.09 52.21
N GLY A 84 3.34 7.12 51.17
CA GLY A 84 4.72 7.58 51.22
C GLY A 84 4.89 9.09 51.12
N GLY A 85 3.81 9.88 51.18
CA GLY A 85 3.88 11.34 51.03
C GLY A 85 4.32 11.79 49.65
N THR A 86 4.02 10.99 48.62
CA THR A 86 4.33 11.31 47.21
C THR A 86 3.12 11.15 46.31
N TRP A 87 3.01 12.01 45.31
CA TRP A 87 1.95 11.97 44.30
C TRP A 87 2.12 10.76 43.37
N GLY A 88 1.06 9.99 43.20
CA GLY A 88 0.84 9.08 42.07
C GLY A 88 -0.18 9.67 41.10
N GLN A 89 -0.19 9.18 39.87
CA GLN A 89 -1.21 9.55 38.87
C GLN A 89 -1.85 8.30 38.29
N THR A 90 -3.16 8.33 38.11
CA THR A 90 -3.93 7.36 37.35
C THR A 90 -4.57 8.09 36.17
N VAL A 91 -4.31 7.60 34.95
CA VAL A 91 -4.91 8.15 33.74
C VAL A 91 -5.95 7.15 33.26
N GLU A 92 -7.22 7.55 33.25
CA GLU A 92 -8.27 6.76 32.62
C GLU A 92 -8.30 7.09 31.13
N PHE A 93 -7.89 6.11 30.32
CA PHE A 93 -8.00 6.19 28.88
C PHE A 93 -9.40 5.73 28.48
N GLY A 94 -10.21 6.65 27.97
CA GLY A 94 -11.42 6.29 27.23
C GLY A 94 -11.06 5.59 25.91
N PRO A 95 -12.01 4.88 25.28
CA PRO A 95 -11.81 4.37 23.93
C PRO A 95 -11.62 5.56 22.98
N CYS A 96 -10.37 5.87 22.64
CA CYS A 96 -10.09 6.88 21.63
C CYS A 96 -10.41 6.28 20.27
N ASN A 97 -11.63 6.52 19.79
CA ASN A 97 -12.02 6.24 18.43
C ASN A 97 -11.90 7.56 17.65
N PRO A 98 -10.69 7.94 17.18
CA PRO A 98 -10.54 9.15 16.38
C PRO A 98 -11.52 9.08 15.20
N PRO A 99 -12.09 10.22 14.79
CA PRO A 99 -12.97 10.23 13.62
C PRO A 99 -12.21 9.62 12.43
N PRO A 100 -12.88 8.82 11.57
CA PRO A 100 -12.25 8.25 10.39
C PRO A 100 -11.60 9.36 9.57
N VAL A 101 -10.35 9.14 9.17
CA VAL A 101 -9.63 10.09 8.31
C VAL A 101 -10.37 10.15 6.97
N ALA A 102 -10.79 11.35 6.58
CA ALA A 102 -11.51 11.54 5.33
C ALA A 102 -10.56 11.48 4.13
N CYS A 103 -11.07 11.00 2.99
CA CYS A 103 -10.37 11.10 1.72
C CYS A 103 -10.12 12.58 1.33
N PRO A 104 -8.96 12.89 0.73
CA PRO A 104 -8.74 14.19 0.09
C PRO A 104 -9.84 14.56 -0.90
N ALA A 105 -10.08 15.85 -1.11
CA ALA A 105 -11.10 16.32 -2.07
C ALA A 105 -10.72 16.08 -3.54
N SER A 106 -9.44 15.82 -3.82
CA SER A 106 -8.89 15.58 -5.16
C SER A 106 -7.91 14.42 -5.13
N VAL A 107 -7.68 13.79 -6.29
CA VAL A 107 -6.69 12.71 -6.43
C VAL A 107 -5.34 13.18 -5.88
N PRO A 108 -4.76 12.49 -4.89
CA PRO A 108 -3.47 12.86 -4.32
C PRO A 108 -2.35 12.61 -5.33
N GLN A 109 -1.18 13.24 -5.11
CA GLN A 109 -0.01 12.97 -5.94
C GLN A 109 0.59 11.61 -5.58
N GLN A 110 0.98 10.82 -6.58
CA GLN A 110 1.74 9.58 -6.38
C GLN A 110 2.96 9.82 -5.45
N GLY A 111 3.06 9.02 -4.39
CA GLY A 111 4.15 9.09 -3.41
C GLY A 111 4.04 10.21 -2.37
N SER A 112 2.98 11.03 -2.40
CA SER A 112 2.73 12.02 -1.33
C SER A 112 2.31 11.35 -0.03
N ALA A 113 2.48 12.02 1.12
CA ALA A 113 2.17 11.44 2.42
C ALA A 113 0.65 11.19 2.61
N CYS A 114 0.29 10.10 3.28
CA CYS A 114 -1.08 9.75 3.63
C CYS A 114 -1.22 9.35 5.10
N GLU A 115 -2.38 9.64 5.68
CA GLU A 115 -2.72 9.35 7.10
C GLU A 115 -3.78 8.25 7.25
N LEU A 116 -4.26 7.70 6.14
CA LEU A 116 -5.21 6.58 6.13
C LEU A 116 -4.56 5.30 6.66
N ALA A 117 -5.37 4.37 7.14
CA ALA A 117 -4.86 3.07 7.56
C ALA A 117 -4.24 2.32 6.35
N PRO A 118 -3.26 1.44 6.58
CA PRO A 118 -2.67 0.65 5.49
C PRO A 118 -3.74 -0.13 4.73
N ASN A 119 -3.72 -0.03 3.40
CA ASN A 119 -4.68 -0.64 2.47
C ASN A 119 -6.09 -0.01 2.44
N GLU A 120 -6.34 1.08 3.16
CA GLU A 120 -7.51 1.92 2.88
C GLU A 120 -7.24 2.77 1.64
N GLY A 121 -8.32 3.10 0.92
CA GLY A 121 -8.21 3.86 -0.32
C GLY A 121 -9.48 4.64 -0.66
N CYS A 122 -9.33 5.50 -1.66
CA CYS A 122 -10.31 6.46 -2.10
C CYS A 122 -10.51 6.33 -3.61
N SER A 123 -11.76 6.30 -4.05
CA SER A 123 -12.12 6.31 -5.47
C SER A 123 -12.50 7.73 -5.91
N TYR A 124 -11.97 8.14 -7.05
CA TYR A 124 -12.18 9.45 -7.64
C TYR A 124 -12.73 9.29 -9.06
N PRO A 125 -14.00 9.63 -9.31
CA PRO A 125 -14.54 9.60 -10.67
C PRO A 125 -13.90 10.71 -11.50
N GLY A 126 -13.50 10.40 -12.74
CA GLY A 126 -12.94 11.35 -13.68
C GLY A 126 -13.29 11.01 -15.13
N GLU A 127 -13.31 12.03 -15.97
CA GLU A 127 -13.44 11.86 -17.42
C GLU A 127 -12.07 11.52 -18.02
N SER A 128 -12.03 10.49 -18.85
CA SER A 128 -10.87 10.05 -19.61
C SER A 128 -11.22 9.97 -21.10
N GLU A 129 -10.24 9.67 -21.95
CA GLU A 129 -10.46 9.43 -23.38
C GLU A 129 -11.42 8.26 -23.67
N CYS A 130 -11.66 7.38 -22.69
CA CYS A 130 -12.57 6.24 -22.77
C CYS A 130 -13.86 6.43 -21.98
N GLY A 131 -14.18 7.68 -21.64
CA GLY A 131 -15.35 8.05 -20.86
C GLY A 131 -15.05 8.13 -19.36
N TRP A 132 -16.10 8.02 -18.55
CA TRP A 132 -16.02 8.14 -17.10
C TRP A 132 -15.39 6.88 -16.49
N LEU A 133 -14.22 7.05 -15.87
CA LEU A 133 -13.50 5.99 -15.17
C LEU A 133 -13.15 6.43 -13.75
N GLU A 134 -12.99 5.47 -12.84
CA GLU A 134 -12.62 5.73 -11.44
C GLU A 134 -11.11 5.57 -11.23
N THR A 135 -10.43 6.63 -10.81
CA THR A 135 -9.06 6.54 -10.31
C THR A 135 -9.08 6.07 -8.86
N TYR A 136 -8.27 5.08 -8.52
CA TYR A 136 -8.17 4.57 -7.15
C TYR A 136 -6.86 5.00 -6.51
N ALA A 137 -6.91 5.56 -5.30
CA ALA A 137 -5.71 5.89 -4.52
C ALA A 137 -5.70 5.15 -3.19
N SER A 138 -4.67 4.36 -2.90
CA SER A 138 -4.47 3.64 -1.63
C SER A 138 -3.32 4.23 -0.82
N CYS A 139 -3.39 4.11 0.51
CA CYS A 139 -2.29 4.47 1.40
C CYS A 139 -1.42 3.24 1.69
N GLU A 140 -0.19 3.24 1.18
CA GLU A 140 0.78 2.14 1.36
C GLU A 140 2.04 2.67 2.04
N SER A 141 2.35 2.13 3.22
CA SER A 141 3.53 2.54 4.00
C SER A 141 3.64 4.06 4.24
N GLY A 142 2.50 4.73 4.43
CA GLY A 142 2.43 6.18 4.67
C GLY A 142 2.57 7.04 3.41
N SER A 143 2.56 6.43 2.22
CA SER A 143 2.57 7.14 0.93
C SER A 143 1.39 6.74 0.05
N TRP A 144 0.86 7.69 -0.71
CA TRP A 144 -0.21 7.46 -1.67
C TRP A 144 0.28 6.67 -2.89
N MET A 145 -0.46 5.62 -3.22
CA MET A 145 -0.33 4.83 -4.44
C MET A 145 -1.58 5.06 -5.29
N VAL A 146 -1.41 5.69 -6.45
CA VAL A 146 -2.49 6.08 -7.36
C VAL A 146 -2.49 5.14 -8.56
N THR A 147 -3.61 4.43 -8.73
CA THR A 147 -3.86 3.56 -9.87
C THR A 147 -4.86 4.22 -10.79
N HIS A 148 -4.39 4.57 -12.00
CA HIS A 148 -5.25 5.04 -13.07
C HIS A 148 -5.78 3.83 -13.85
N PRO A 149 -7.10 3.72 -14.08
CA PRO A 149 -7.63 2.71 -14.97
C PRO A 149 -7.11 2.98 -16.38
N SER A 150 -6.57 1.94 -17.04
CA SER A 150 -6.21 2.07 -18.44
C SER A 150 -7.46 1.95 -19.30
N CYS A 151 -7.54 2.83 -20.29
CA CYS A 151 -8.51 2.82 -21.38
C CYS A 151 -8.54 1.48 -22.13
N ASN A 152 -7.39 0.83 -22.20
CA ASN A 152 -7.21 -0.46 -22.82
C ASN A 152 -6.48 -1.35 -21.81
N PRO A 153 -7.19 -2.11 -20.95
CA PRO A 153 -6.54 -3.06 -20.08
C PRO A 153 -5.74 -4.04 -20.95
N PRO A 154 -4.51 -4.42 -20.55
CA PRO A 154 -3.79 -5.46 -21.27
C PRO A 154 -4.72 -6.67 -21.39
N PRO A 155 -4.81 -7.28 -22.57
CA PRO A 155 -5.76 -8.33 -22.79
C PRO A 155 -5.56 -9.42 -21.73
N PRO A 156 -6.62 -9.87 -21.05
CA PRO A 156 -6.48 -10.80 -19.95
C PRO A 156 -5.77 -12.07 -20.41
N ASP A 157 -4.77 -12.51 -19.63
CA ASP A 157 -4.04 -13.78 -19.83
C ASP A 157 -4.96 -15.00 -19.99
N LEU A 158 -6.23 -14.82 -19.61
CA LEU A 158 -7.30 -15.80 -19.69
C LEU A 158 -7.45 -16.44 -21.06
N CYS A 159 -7.20 -15.75 -22.17
CA CYS A 159 -7.44 -16.34 -23.49
C CYS A 159 -6.42 -17.45 -23.83
N TYR A 160 -5.17 -17.34 -23.38
CA TYR A 160 -4.12 -18.25 -23.83
C TYR A 160 -4.28 -19.65 -23.22
N GLY A 161 -4.10 -20.68 -24.06
CA GLY A 161 -4.15 -22.08 -23.63
C GLY A 161 -5.56 -22.66 -23.43
N MET A 162 -6.62 -21.89 -23.69
CA MET A 162 -7.99 -22.40 -23.75
C MET A 162 -8.20 -23.31 -24.97
N SER A 163 -9.06 -24.32 -24.82
CA SER A 163 -9.58 -25.09 -25.95
C SER A 163 -10.56 -24.26 -26.81
N ALA A 164 -10.87 -24.72 -28.02
CA ALA A 164 -11.79 -24.03 -28.92
C ALA A 164 -13.16 -23.74 -28.29
N SER A 165 -13.74 -24.73 -27.60
CA SER A 165 -15.02 -24.58 -26.91
C SER A 165 -14.96 -23.62 -25.71
N GLU A 166 -13.85 -23.59 -24.99
CA GLU A 166 -13.68 -22.64 -23.86
C GLU A 166 -13.51 -21.22 -24.38
N CYS A 167 -12.79 -21.06 -25.49
CA CYS A 167 -12.62 -19.80 -26.18
C CYS A 167 -13.95 -19.23 -26.69
N GLU A 168 -14.82 -20.08 -27.24
CA GLU A 168 -16.15 -19.70 -27.70
C GLU A 168 -17.02 -19.19 -26.55
N VAL A 169 -16.95 -19.81 -25.37
CA VAL A 169 -17.63 -19.32 -24.16
C VAL A 169 -17.04 -17.96 -23.70
N ALA A 170 -15.74 -17.74 -23.94
CA ALA A 170 -15.04 -16.49 -23.65
C ALA A 170 -15.14 -15.43 -24.79
N SER A 171 -16.02 -15.63 -25.78
CA SER A 171 -16.11 -14.83 -27.00
C SER A 171 -16.29 -13.30 -26.87
N PRO A 172 -16.80 -12.69 -25.77
CA PRO A 172 -16.75 -11.23 -25.67
C PRO A 172 -15.33 -10.68 -25.43
N LEU A 173 -14.34 -11.53 -25.10
CA LEU A 173 -12.98 -11.13 -24.77
C LEU A 173 -11.91 -11.85 -25.62
N CYS A 174 -12.22 -13.06 -26.08
CA CYS A 174 -11.29 -13.91 -26.82
C CYS A 174 -11.86 -14.31 -28.18
N ARG A 175 -10.96 -14.77 -29.06
CA ARG A 175 -11.27 -15.34 -30.38
C ARG A 175 -10.38 -16.54 -30.65
N TRP A 176 -10.94 -17.53 -31.32
CA TRP A 176 -10.18 -18.67 -31.80
C TRP A 176 -9.53 -18.33 -33.14
N LEU A 177 -8.21 -18.49 -33.24
CA LEU A 177 -7.44 -18.24 -34.45
C LEU A 177 -6.81 -19.53 -34.95
N GLN A 178 -6.74 -19.68 -36.28
CA GLN A 178 -6.11 -20.81 -36.93
C GLN A 178 -4.88 -20.39 -37.74
N PRO A 179 -3.90 -21.29 -37.94
CA PRO A 179 -2.82 -21.09 -38.88
C PRO A 179 -3.35 -20.70 -40.26
N GLY A 180 -2.77 -19.64 -40.84
CA GLY A 180 -2.98 -19.33 -42.24
C GLY A 180 -2.42 -20.43 -43.16
N CYS A 181 -2.70 -20.33 -44.45
CA CYS A 181 -2.27 -21.34 -45.41
C CYS A 181 -0.89 -21.00 -46.00
N ASP A 182 -0.05 -22.03 -46.17
CA ASP A 182 1.35 -21.92 -46.63
C ASP A 182 1.51 -21.71 -48.15
N TRP A 183 0.43 -21.88 -48.91
CA TRP A 183 0.45 -21.89 -50.37
C TRP A 183 0.33 -20.49 -50.99
N ASP A 184 -0.06 -19.47 -50.22
CA ASP A 184 -0.22 -18.11 -50.74
C ASP A 184 1.15 -17.40 -50.83
N PRO A 185 1.65 -17.12 -52.04
CA PRO A 185 2.98 -16.55 -52.24
C PRO A 185 3.09 -15.09 -51.79
N ASP A 186 1.97 -14.39 -51.55
CA ASP A 186 1.95 -13.00 -51.13
C ASP A 186 2.08 -12.85 -49.59
N VAL A 187 2.09 -13.97 -48.85
CA VAL A 187 2.18 -14.01 -47.39
C VAL A 187 3.63 -13.94 -46.93
N THR A 188 4.01 -12.79 -46.39
CA THR A 188 5.36 -12.58 -45.83
C THR A 188 5.45 -12.88 -44.34
N ALA A 189 4.33 -12.81 -43.61
CA ALA A 189 4.28 -13.09 -42.19
C ALA A 189 4.39 -14.60 -41.90
N PRO A 190 5.17 -15.03 -40.89
CA PRO A 190 5.18 -16.43 -40.47
C PRO A 190 3.78 -16.91 -40.12
N LEU A 191 3.45 -18.15 -40.50
CA LEU A 191 2.18 -18.76 -40.10
C LEU A 191 2.08 -18.85 -38.58
N LEU A 192 0.86 -18.72 -38.05
CA LEU A 192 0.59 -19.10 -36.67
C LEU A 192 0.96 -20.57 -36.48
N GLY A 193 1.75 -20.87 -35.43
CA GLY A 193 2.32 -22.21 -35.26
C GLY A 193 1.27 -23.29 -35.00
N GLU A 194 0.23 -22.95 -34.26
CA GLU A 194 -0.91 -23.83 -33.96
C GLU A 194 -2.17 -23.01 -33.74
N ALA A 195 -3.33 -23.65 -33.93
CA ALA A 195 -4.60 -23.01 -33.62
C ALA A 195 -4.71 -22.78 -32.10
N GLY A 196 -5.26 -21.65 -31.71
CA GLY A 196 -5.34 -21.29 -30.30
C GLY A 196 -6.33 -20.17 -30.04
N CYS A 197 -6.57 -19.95 -28.75
CA CYS A 197 -7.41 -18.87 -28.28
C CYS A 197 -6.54 -17.65 -27.96
N PHE A 198 -6.92 -16.50 -28.53
CA PHE A 198 -6.20 -15.24 -28.41
C PHE A 198 -7.17 -14.16 -27.97
N PRO A 199 -6.67 -13.07 -27.37
CA PRO A 199 -7.50 -11.90 -27.12
C PRO A 199 -8.07 -11.32 -28.41
N LEU A 200 -9.24 -10.67 -28.30
CA LEU A 200 -9.88 -9.98 -29.43
C LEU A 200 -9.01 -8.85 -29.99
N GLN A 201 -8.23 -8.19 -29.14
CA GLN A 201 -7.25 -7.22 -29.59
C GLN A 201 -5.89 -7.87 -29.82
N GLY A 202 -5.22 -7.43 -30.89
CA GLY A 202 -3.80 -7.70 -31.09
C GLY A 202 -2.92 -6.94 -30.10
N CYS A 203 -1.62 -7.14 -30.21
CA CYS A 203 -0.62 -6.39 -29.46
C CYS A 203 0.03 -5.31 -30.35
N ASP A 204 0.43 -4.18 -29.76
CA ASP A 204 1.18 -3.15 -30.48
C ASP A 204 2.70 -3.27 -30.24
N ASP A 205 3.11 -3.74 -29.06
CA ASP A 205 4.50 -3.95 -28.68
C ASP A 205 4.66 -5.05 -27.60
N GLU A 206 5.90 -5.33 -27.20
CA GLU A 206 6.21 -6.39 -26.23
C GLU A 206 5.63 -6.14 -24.82
N ALA A 207 5.38 -4.90 -24.43
CA ALA A 207 4.84 -4.58 -23.10
C ALA A 207 3.36 -4.98 -22.96
N TRP A 208 2.67 -5.22 -24.07
CA TRP A 208 1.29 -5.71 -24.09
C TRP A 208 1.19 -7.21 -23.84
N CYS A 209 2.30 -7.93 -24.01
CA CYS A 209 2.29 -9.37 -23.92
C CYS A 209 2.54 -9.86 -22.50
N PRO A 210 1.79 -10.88 -22.05
CA PRO A 210 2.04 -11.48 -20.75
C PRO A 210 3.41 -12.15 -20.70
N GLY A 211 3.94 -12.28 -19.48
CA GLY A 211 5.32 -12.66 -19.23
C GLY A 211 5.77 -13.90 -20.01
N GLY A 212 6.80 -13.73 -20.84
CA GLY A 212 7.39 -14.80 -21.66
C GLY A 212 6.83 -14.91 -23.08
N MET A 213 5.86 -14.07 -23.45
CA MET A 213 5.39 -13.94 -24.83
C MET A 213 6.02 -12.73 -25.52
N THR A 214 6.02 -12.73 -26.85
CA THR A 214 6.54 -11.63 -27.67
C THR A 214 5.48 -11.21 -28.67
N CYS A 215 5.34 -9.90 -28.87
CA CYS A 215 4.41 -9.35 -29.86
C CYS A 215 5.00 -9.51 -31.25
N VAL A 216 4.38 -10.34 -32.08
CA VAL A 216 4.88 -10.66 -33.42
C VAL A 216 3.73 -10.78 -34.41
N GLU A 217 4.01 -10.41 -35.65
CA GLU A 217 3.09 -10.59 -36.76
C GLU A 217 2.97 -12.07 -37.11
N ARG A 218 1.73 -12.56 -37.29
CA ARG A 218 1.41 -13.92 -37.71
C ARG A 218 0.34 -13.92 -38.79
N SER A 219 0.46 -14.85 -39.73
CA SER A 219 -0.57 -15.15 -40.70
C SER A 219 -1.58 -16.15 -40.13
N ILE A 220 -2.85 -15.76 -40.13
CA ILE A 220 -3.99 -16.53 -39.66
C ILE A 220 -4.98 -16.82 -40.80
N ASP A 221 -5.77 -17.89 -40.67
CA ASP A 221 -6.91 -18.18 -41.54
C ASP A 221 -8.16 -17.43 -41.02
N PRO A 222 -8.59 -16.34 -41.67
CA PRO A 222 -9.77 -15.58 -41.25
C PRO A 222 -11.10 -16.28 -41.55
N CYS A 223 -11.07 -17.35 -42.35
CA CYS A 223 -12.25 -18.01 -42.90
C CYS A 223 -12.39 -19.44 -42.42
N HIS A 224 -11.86 -19.76 -41.25
CA HIS A 224 -11.97 -21.10 -40.73
C HIS A 224 -13.44 -21.56 -40.65
N GLY A 225 -13.78 -22.59 -41.42
CA GLY A 225 -15.14 -23.15 -41.49
C GLY A 225 -16.02 -22.58 -42.61
N ASP A 226 -15.53 -21.60 -43.36
CA ASP A 226 -16.21 -20.98 -44.48
C ASP A 226 -15.53 -21.24 -45.84
N VAL A 227 -16.26 -20.98 -46.93
CA VAL A 227 -15.77 -21.14 -48.31
C VAL A 227 -15.20 -19.82 -48.77
N CYS A 228 -13.97 -19.52 -48.38
CA CYS A 228 -13.29 -18.30 -48.80
C CYS A 228 -11.86 -18.63 -49.27
N ASP A 229 -11.42 -17.98 -50.35
CA ASP A 229 -10.07 -18.15 -50.91
C ASP A 229 -9.01 -17.34 -50.15
N ALA A 230 -9.41 -16.55 -49.12
CA ALA A 230 -8.52 -15.74 -48.31
C ALA A 230 -8.02 -16.55 -47.09
N CYS A 231 -6.78 -17.03 -47.20
CA CYS A 231 -6.16 -17.95 -46.26
C CYS A 231 -5.11 -17.30 -45.36
N ALA A 232 -4.94 -15.97 -45.47
CA ALA A 232 -3.82 -15.26 -44.86
C ALA A 232 -4.16 -13.82 -44.53
N LEU A 233 -4.69 -13.61 -43.33
CA LEU A 233 -4.76 -12.31 -42.70
C LEU A 233 -3.54 -12.17 -41.76
N SER A 234 -2.77 -11.09 -41.90
CA SER A 234 -1.67 -10.80 -40.97
C SER A 234 -2.16 -10.02 -39.77
N GLU A 235 -1.79 -10.47 -38.57
CA GLU A 235 -2.20 -9.86 -37.31
C GLU A 235 -1.07 -9.89 -36.27
N MET A 236 -0.99 -8.84 -35.45
CA MET A 236 -0.03 -8.76 -34.35
C MET A 236 -0.55 -9.51 -33.13
N LEU A 237 0.14 -10.59 -32.74
CA LEU A 237 -0.29 -11.48 -31.66
C LEU A 237 0.85 -11.67 -30.66
N CYS A 238 0.50 -11.82 -29.39
CA CYS A 238 1.45 -12.32 -28.39
C CYS A 238 1.57 -13.83 -28.53
N VAL A 239 2.78 -14.31 -28.82
CA VAL A 239 3.06 -15.75 -28.91
C VAL A 239 4.29 -16.11 -28.06
N ALA A 240 4.33 -17.34 -27.56
CA ALA A 240 5.55 -17.89 -26.97
C ALA A 240 6.53 -18.24 -28.12
N LEU A 241 7.75 -17.68 -28.08
CA LEU A 241 8.83 -17.99 -29.02
C LEU A 241 9.73 -19.13 -28.50
#